data_AF-A0A564XXI8-F1
#
_entry.id   AF-A0A564XXI8-F1
#
_cell.length_a   1.000
_cell.length_b   1.000
_cell.length_c   1.000
_cell.angle_alpha   90.00
_cell.angle_beta   90.00
_cell.angle_gamma   90.00
#
_symmetry.space_group_name_H-M   'P 1'
#
loop_
_entity.id
_entity.type
_entity.pdbx_description
1 polymer ?
#
loop_
_entity_poly.entity_id
_entity_poly.type
_entity_poly.pdbx_seq_one_letter_code
_entity_poly.pdbx_strand_id
1 'polypeptide(L)'
;MISQGGNAVDALISIVLCLSVTRQDIISLGGCGAFWVHKRDTDSNCLFDAMCSSPGLIGNDLQNPAQTVSVPGLVAGLKALHDEYGYIYWSDLFHPAIERAEQGFSVHPDLKASLEKVAANKSHPAFRFANNYISAVVNGTLGPQLELKKTLKTLAADGDKAFYNGSLGESIVSVLSSHNVVWKMVKDLGTYQVRKPQHIELGLAGFSVYGFPTPFIGGTLTTSVLANLDLLNHQRPLNARKLVQGEAKELSILYHRLIELNKLGSAQVSTLGDPYDSEEGKTVADREKNLLSLSARKKTVELVKDDRVLRGTECGEPDPLLFVAPETNTFVLTVESNMLIASAALTLGGTTFGSGIVTPNTGILLNSAQLLFSSSPTSSSANIAAPGRRPLLPTSPIFFETAQQKCGHRFLAASSGGIRGMMDISQVLTSSFLYLPNVSCKGGGDGQSSDQTVSKKLPSTSETTATYNPAVDACLPLNDSLTLKRFSLELSGREFVVHLEPGFNRAIGEELKKIGHNVVYDTSAELRPKVAAVGWTLYTTIGGVEKKTLDDSAWF
;
A
#
# COMPACT_ATOMS: atom_id res chain seq x y z
N MET A 1 8.19 -0.78 22.57
CA MET A 1 7.56 -2.10 22.37
C MET A 1 8.59 -3.19 22.21
N ILE A 2 9.42 -3.22 21.16
CA ILE A 2 10.47 -4.25 21.00
C ILE A 2 11.41 -4.32 22.23
N SER A 3 11.88 -3.17 22.73
CA SER A 3 12.73 -3.13 23.94
C SER A 3 12.05 -3.61 25.23
N GLN A 4 10.72 -3.70 25.24
CA GLN A 4 9.91 -4.21 26.35
C GLN A 4 9.58 -5.71 26.17
N GLY A 5 10.18 -6.38 25.17
CA GLY A 5 9.98 -7.80 24.89
C GLY A 5 8.80 -8.10 23.96
N GLY A 6 8.21 -7.08 23.33
CA GLY A 6 7.14 -7.27 22.34
C GLY A 6 7.69 -7.65 20.98
N ASN A 7 6.84 -8.23 20.13
CA ASN A 7 7.22 -8.68 18.80
C ASN A 7 6.91 -7.64 17.70
N ALA A 8 7.12 -8.02 16.43
CA ALA A 8 6.84 -7.15 15.29
C ALA A 8 5.38 -6.67 15.22
N VAL A 9 4.41 -7.50 15.62
CA VAL A 9 2.98 -7.14 15.64
C VAL A 9 2.68 -6.14 16.75
N ASP A 10 3.23 -6.34 17.96
CA ASP A 10 3.08 -5.38 19.06
C ASP A 10 3.64 -4.00 18.69
N ALA A 11 4.82 -3.98 18.05
CA ALA A 11 5.44 -2.76 17.56
C ALA A 11 4.57 -2.08 16.48
N LEU A 12 4.03 -2.86 15.52
CA LEU A 12 3.17 -2.36 14.47
C LEU A 12 1.92 -1.70 15.06
N ILE A 13 1.21 -2.37 15.98
CA ILE A 13 -0.01 -1.85 16.60
C ILE A 13 0.28 -0.54 17.32
N SER A 14 1.36 -0.48 18.12
CA SER A 14 1.71 0.74 18.86
C SER A 14 2.10 1.91 17.94
N ILE A 15 2.82 1.64 16.84
CA ILE A 15 3.11 2.65 15.80
C ILE A 15 1.80 3.16 15.18
N VAL A 16 0.90 2.27 14.78
CA VAL A 16 -0.38 2.63 14.16
C VAL A 16 -1.25 3.49 15.09
N LEU A 17 -1.32 3.14 16.38
CA LEU A 17 -2.02 3.94 17.38
C LEU A 17 -1.38 5.32 17.55
N CYS A 18 -0.05 5.42 17.57
CA CYS A 18 0.66 6.70 17.67
C CYS A 18 0.44 7.58 16.42
N LEU A 19 0.49 6.98 15.22
CA LEU A 19 0.19 7.68 13.97
C LEU A 19 -1.25 8.18 13.90
N SER A 20 -2.21 7.43 14.48
CA SER A 20 -3.61 7.87 14.60
C SER A 20 -3.78 9.15 15.43
N VAL A 21 -2.79 9.50 16.27
CA VAL A 21 -2.74 10.74 17.05
C VAL A 21 -1.93 11.83 16.34
N THR A 22 -0.82 11.45 15.70
CA THR A 22 0.22 12.38 15.22
C THR A 22 0.19 12.67 13.72
N ARG A 23 -0.53 11.87 12.93
CA ARG A 23 -0.65 11.91 11.45
C ARG A 23 -2.09 11.71 10.98
N GLN A 24 -3.00 12.54 11.52
CA GLN A 24 -4.43 12.50 11.20
C GLN A 24 -4.76 12.84 9.74
N ASP A 25 -3.79 13.32 8.97
CA ASP A 25 -3.87 13.51 7.52
C ASP A 25 -4.09 12.20 6.75
N ILE A 26 -3.50 11.10 7.24
CA ILE A 26 -3.41 9.82 6.53
C ILE A 26 -3.98 8.63 7.31
N ILE A 27 -4.16 8.75 8.64
CA ILE A 27 -4.69 7.67 9.48
C ILE A 27 -5.43 8.18 10.71
N SER A 28 -6.48 7.45 11.13
CA SER A 28 -7.19 7.66 12.39
C SER A 28 -7.83 6.35 12.86
N LEU A 29 -8.31 6.31 14.11
CA LEU A 29 -9.11 5.20 14.65
C LEU A 29 -10.40 4.95 13.84
N GLY A 30 -10.88 5.94 13.08
CA GLY A 30 -12.02 5.83 12.18
C GLY A 30 -11.66 5.37 10.76
N GLY A 31 -10.42 4.94 10.52
CA GLY A 31 -9.93 4.43 9.23
C GLY A 31 -10.10 2.92 9.04
N CYS A 32 -9.38 2.38 8.05
CA CYS A 32 -9.32 0.96 7.71
C CYS A 32 -7.98 0.59 7.07
N GLY A 33 -7.78 -0.70 6.77
CA GLY A 33 -6.57 -1.16 6.10
C GLY A 33 -6.47 -2.66 5.87
N ALA A 34 -5.33 -3.06 5.33
CA ALA A 34 -4.88 -4.44 5.20
C ALA A 34 -3.69 -4.69 6.12
N PHE A 35 -3.64 -5.88 6.74
CA PHE A 35 -2.50 -6.29 7.55
C PHE A 35 -1.95 -7.64 7.12
N TRP A 36 -0.62 -7.72 7.06
CA TRP A 36 0.11 -8.93 6.70
C TRP A 36 0.98 -9.35 7.88
N VAL A 37 0.95 -10.63 8.24
CA VAL A 37 1.92 -11.23 9.16
C VAL A 37 2.53 -12.45 8.49
N HIS A 38 3.86 -12.43 8.33
CA HIS A 38 4.61 -13.60 7.92
C HIS A 38 5.29 -14.23 9.13
N LYS A 39 5.06 -15.53 9.32
CA LYS A 39 5.64 -16.33 10.39
C LYS A 39 6.78 -17.19 9.87
N ARG A 40 7.98 -17.00 10.44
CA ARG A 40 9.19 -17.73 10.03
C ARG A 40 9.14 -19.23 10.34
N ASP A 41 8.56 -19.61 11.47
CA ASP A 41 8.59 -20.99 11.99
C ASP A 41 7.72 -21.95 11.18
N THR A 42 6.51 -21.50 10.85
CA THR A 42 5.53 -22.25 10.05
C THR A 42 5.61 -21.94 8.56
N ASP A 43 6.45 -20.98 8.17
CA ASP A 43 6.59 -20.49 6.80
C ASP A 43 5.23 -20.11 6.20
N SER A 44 4.48 -19.29 6.94
CA SER A 44 3.08 -19.01 6.64
C SER A 44 2.78 -17.53 6.62
N ASN A 45 1.99 -17.11 5.64
CA ASN A 45 1.48 -15.76 5.50
C ASN A 45 0.01 -15.70 5.94
N CYS A 46 -0.27 -14.81 6.89
CA CYS A 46 -1.61 -14.54 7.38
C CYS A 46 -2.03 -13.12 7.02
N LEU A 47 -3.15 -13.01 6.34
CA LEU A 47 -3.72 -11.75 5.86
C LEU A 47 -4.95 -11.38 6.69
N PHE A 48 -5.10 -10.10 6.97
CA PHE A 48 -6.28 -9.55 7.61
C PHE A 48 -6.81 -8.39 6.78
N ASP A 49 -7.99 -8.60 6.21
CA ASP A 49 -8.79 -7.57 5.54
C ASP A 49 -9.63 -6.85 6.60
N ALA A 50 -9.16 -5.66 6.95
CA ALA A 50 -9.87 -4.71 7.80
C ALA A 50 -10.32 -3.50 6.96
N MET A 51 -10.74 -3.72 5.72
CA MET A 51 -11.26 -2.67 4.85
C MET A 51 -12.59 -2.13 5.38
N CYS A 52 -12.84 -0.84 5.21
CA CYS A 52 -14.10 -0.23 5.59
C CYS A 52 -15.24 -0.82 4.75
N SER A 53 -16.41 -1.04 5.35
CA SER A 53 -17.60 -1.54 4.65
C SER A 53 -18.72 -0.50 4.59
N SER A 54 -19.52 -0.52 3.53
CA SER A 54 -20.68 0.34 3.40
C SER A 54 -21.71 0.10 4.50
N PRO A 55 -22.33 1.16 5.03
CA PRO A 55 -23.45 1.01 5.95
C PRO A 55 -24.66 0.37 5.26
N GLY A 56 -25.62 -0.06 6.05
CA GLY A 56 -26.85 -0.69 5.58
C GLY A 56 -27.74 0.23 4.73
N LEU A 57 -27.65 1.54 4.95
CA LEU A 57 -28.30 2.58 4.14
C LEU A 57 -27.24 3.47 3.51
N ILE A 58 -27.17 3.45 2.19
CA ILE A 58 -26.22 4.25 1.42
C ILE A 58 -26.88 5.58 1.06
N GLY A 59 -26.14 6.66 1.27
CA GLY A 59 -26.55 7.99 0.86
C GLY A 59 -26.24 8.26 -0.61
N ASN A 60 -27.03 9.13 -1.25
CA ASN A 60 -26.88 9.46 -2.67
C ASN A 60 -26.18 10.81 -2.91
N ASP A 61 -25.85 11.54 -1.85
CA ASP A 61 -25.21 12.85 -1.88
C ASP A 61 -23.82 12.80 -1.23
N LEU A 62 -22.82 12.45 -2.04
CA LEU A 62 -21.42 12.42 -1.64
C LEU A 62 -20.83 13.82 -1.37
N GLN A 63 -21.59 14.92 -1.61
CA GLN A 63 -21.17 16.25 -1.16
C GLN A 63 -21.39 16.44 0.34
N ASN A 64 -22.29 15.68 0.96
CA ASN A 64 -22.40 15.60 2.41
C ASN A 64 -21.27 14.72 2.95
N PRO A 65 -20.27 15.26 3.69
CA PRO A 65 -19.13 14.47 4.16
C PRO A 65 -19.54 13.30 5.05
N ALA A 66 -20.68 13.38 5.75
CA ALA A 66 -21.18 12.27 6.56
C ALA A 66 -21.63 11.06 5.72
N GLN A 67 -22.08 11.26 4.49
CA GLN A 67 -22.43 10.17 3.57
C GLN A 67 -21.19 9.53 2.93
N THR A 68 -20.01 10.15 3.06
CA THR A 68 -18.75 9.55 2.60
C THR A 68 -18.19 8.51 3.56
N VAL A 69 -18.69 8.49 4.80
CA VAL A 69 -18.20 7.63 5.88
C VAL A 69 -18.64 6.18 5.63
N SER A 70 -17.68 5.26 5.74
CA SER A 70 -17.93 3.81 5.81
C SER A 70 -17.66 3.30 7.22
N VAL A 71 -18.14 2.10 7.54
CA VAL A 71 -17.91 1.44 8.83
C VAL A 71 -16.41 1.25 9.03
N PRO A 72 -15.80 1.84 10.09
CA PRO A 72 -14.35 1.77 10.30
C PRO A 72 -13.85 0.35 10.60
N GLY A 73 -12.74 -0.03 9.99
CA GLY A 73 -12.13 -1.34 10.16
C GLY A 73 -10.88 -1.38 11.03
N LEU A 74 -10.23 -0.24 11.26
CA LEU A 74 -8.89 -0.19 11.85
C LEU A 74 -8.82 -0.87 13.22
N VAL A 75 -9.72 -0.51 14.13
CA VAL A 75 -9.70 -1.01 15.51
C VAL A 75 -9.90 -2.54 15.57
N ALA A 76 -10.86 -3.07 14.81
CA ALA A 76 -11.06 -4.51 14.71
C ALA A 76 -9.84 -5.23 14.09
N GLY A 77 -9.22 -4.62 13.07
CA GLY A 77 -8.00 -5.14 12.46
C GLY A 77 -6.84 -5.25 13.46
N LEU A 78 -6.55 -4.18 14.20
CA LEU A 78 -5.52 -4.18 15.24
C LEU A 78 -5.79 -5.21 16.33
N LYS A 79 -7.06 -5.33 16.75
CA LYS A 79 -7.45 -6.31 17.77
C LYS A 79 -7.31 -7.75 17.27
N ALA A 80 -7.72 -8.03 16.03
CA ALA A 80 -7.57 -9.34 15.42
C ALA A 80 -6.09 -9.74 15.26
N LEU A 81 -5.21 -8.78 14.95
CA LEU A 81 -3.76 -9.00 14.92
C LEU A 81 -3.22 -9.33 16.31
N HIS A 82 -3.61 -8.55 17.32
CA HIS A 82 -3.17 -8.76 18.70
C HIS A 82 -3.64 -10.10 19.27
N ASP A 83 -4.87 -10.50 18.99
CA ASP A 83 -5.43 -11.75 19.48
C ASP A 83 -4.71 -12.99 18.94
N GLU A 84 -4.16 -12.89 17.71
CA GLU A 84 -3.50 -14.02 17.06
C GLU A 84 -1.98 -14.00 17.25
N TYR A 85 -1.38 -12.81 17.31
CA TYR A 85 0.07 -12.61 17.26
C TYR A 85 0.63 -11.68 18.32
N GLY A 86 -0.19 -11.02 19.14
CA GLY A 86 0.27 -10.14 20.20
C GLY A 86 1.03 -10.91 21.29
N TYR A 87 2.05 -10.28 21.85
CA TYR A 87 2.84 -10.85 22.94
C TYR A 87 2.78 -10.01 24.22
N ILE A 88 2.77 -8.68 24.08
CA ILE A 88 2.55 -7.73 25.19
C ILE A 88 1.04 -7.58 25.47
N TYR A 89 0.66 -7.21 26.71
CA TYR A 89 -0.74 -6.91 27.03
C TYR A 89 -1.31 -5.80 26.13
N TRP A 90 -2.54 -6.00 25.65
CA TRP A 90 -3.25 -5.07 24.77
C TRP A 90 -3.19 -3.62 25.25
N SER A 91 -3.44 -3.39 26.53
CA SER A 91 -3.44 -2.06 27.15
C SER A 91 -2.10 -1.34 27.06
N ASP A 92 -0.98 -2.07 27.14
CA ASP A 92 0.36 -1.48 27.19
C ASP A 92 0.78 -0.91 25.83
N LEU A 93 0.22 -1.43 24.74
CA LEU A 93 0.47 -0.96 23.37
C LEU A 93 -0.01 0.49 23.15
N PHE A 94 -0.96 0.96 23.96
CA PHE A 94 -1.57 2.30 23.85
C PHE A 94 -0.75 3.39 24.55
N HIS A 95 0.18 3.03 25.45
CA HIS A 95 0.89 4.01 26.26
C HIS A 95 1.54 5.15 25.43
N PRO A 96 2.28 4.87 24.33
CA PRO A 96 2.88 5.95 23.55
C PRO A 96 1.86 6.89 22.90
N ALA A 97 0.74 6.34 22.42
CA ALA A 97 -0.33 7.13 21.80
C ALA A 97 -1.07 7.99 22.84
N ILE A 98 -1.36 7.42 24.02
CA ILE A 98 -1.98 8.13 25.15
C ILE A 98 -1.08 9.27 25.60
N GLU A 99 0.23 9.05 25.71
CA GLU A 99 1.20 10.07 26.09
C GLU A 99 1.21 11.23 25.09
N ARG A 100 1.28 10.94 23.78
CA ARG A 100 1.22 11.97 22.73
C ARG A 100 -0.10 12.73 22.71
N ALA A 101 -1.22 12.05 22.97
CA ALA A 101 -2.52 12.70 23.09
C ALA A 101 -2.63 13.55 24.38
N GLU A 102 -1.91 13.21 25.45
CA GLU A 102 -1.92 13.95 26.71
C GLU A 102 -0.99 15.16 26.73
N GLN A 103 0.21 15.02 26.18
CA GLN A 103 1.24 16.06 26.25
C GLN A 103 1.23 16.98 25.03
N GLY A 104 0.66 16.52 23.91
CA GLY A 104 0.83 17.18 22.61
C GLY A 104 2.12 16.75 21.92
N PHE A 105 2.39 17.34 20.75
CA PHE A 105 3.55 17.01 19.91
C PHE A 105 3.86 18.10 18.89
N SER A 106 5.12 18.14 18.44
CA SER A 106 5.54 18.97 17.31
C SER A 106 4.92 18.46 16.01
N VAL A 107 4.26 19.35 15.28
CA VAL A 107 3.57 19.00 14.03
C VAL A 107 4.59 18.66 12.95
N HIS A 108 4.45 17.47 12.38
CA HIS A 108 5.31 17.01 11.30
C HIS A 108 5.15 17.90 10.04
N PRO A 109 6.23 18.19 9.28
CA PRO A 109 6.14 18.96 8.03
C PRO A 109 5.08 18.45 7.05
N ASP A 110 5.02 17.14 6.78
CA ASP A 110 3.98 16.53 5.93
C ASP A 110 2.55 16.82 6.41
N LEU A 111 2.30 16.75 7.73
CA LEU A 111 0.98 17.06 8.29
C LEU A 111 0.66 18.55 8.12
N LYS A 112 1.65 19.42 8.37
CA LYS A 112 1.51 20.87 8.14
C LYS A 112 1.19 21.18 6.67
N ALA A 113 1.91 20.59 5.73
CA ALA A 113 1.67 20.77 4.30
C ALA A 113 0.26 20.30 3.89
N SER A 114 -0.17 19.15 4.42
CA SER A 114 -1.53 18.62 4.20
C SER A 114 -2.62 19.55 4.75
N LEU A 115 -2.41 20.09 5.96
CA LEU A 115 -3.30 21.07 6.58
C LEU A 115 -3.41 22.34 5.72
N GLU A 116 -2.27 22.91 5.30
CA GLU A 116 -2.23 24.11 4.48
C GLU A 116 -2.91 23.90 3.11
N LYS A 117 -2.64 22.77 2.45
CA LYS A 117 -3.27 22.38 1.18
C LYS A 117 -4.80 22.28 1.31
N VAL A 118 -5.28 21.60 2.35
CA VAL A 118 -6.73 21.45 2.60
C VAL A 118 -7.38 22.77 3.01
N ALA A 119 -6.71 23.57 3.85
CA ALA A 119 -7.21 24.88 4.27
C ALA A 119 -7.24 25.90 3.12
N ALA A 120 -6.43 25.74 2.08
CA ALA A 120 -6.48 26.58 0.88
C ALA A 120 -7.69 26.28 -0.02
N ASN A 121 -8.30 25.09 0.08
CA ASN A 121 -9.43 24.68 -0.75
C ASN A 121 -10.75 24.65 0.06
N LYS A 122 -11.55 25.72 -0.05
CA LYS A 122 -12.85 25.84 0.64
C LYS A 122 -13.87 24.75 0.28
N SER A 123 -13.72 24.12 -0.88
CA SER A 123 -14.60 23.04 -1.34
C SER A 123 -14.16 21.67 -0.80
N HIS A 124 -12.99 21.57 -0.16
CA HIS A 124 -12.54 20.31 0.42
C HIS A 124 -13.42 19.92 1.62
N PRO A 125 -13.90 18.67 1.73
CA PRO A 125 -14.76 18.21 2.83
C PRO A 125 -14.18 18.51 4.22
N ALA A 126 -12.87 18.28 4.39
CA ALA A 126 -12.15 18.55 5.63
C ALA A 126 -11.68 20.02 5.82
N PHE A 127 -12.13 20.99 5.02
CA PHE A 127 -11.69 22.39 5.11
C PHE A 127 -11.84 22.98 6.52
N ARG A 128 -13.00 22.76 7.16
CA ARG A 128 -13.25 23.27 8.52
C ARG A 128 -12.36 22.59 9.55
N PHE A 129 -12.18 21.27 9.43
CA PHE A 129 -11.29 20.50 10.28
C PHE A 129 -9.85 21.03 10.19
N ALA A 130 -9.31 21.19 8.98
CA ALA A 130 -7.95 21.68 8.78
C ALA A 130 -7.74 23.10 9.32
N ASN A 131 -8.67 24.03 9.10
CA ASN A 131 -8.56 25.39 9.64
C ASN A 131 -8.59 25.43 11.17
N ASN A 132 -9.47 24.63 11.78
CA ASN A 132 -9.53 24.52 13.24
C ASN A 132 -8.24 23.92 13.80
N TYR A 133 -7.71 22.89 13.12
CA TYR A 133 -6.46 22.25 13.50
C TYR A 133 -5.28 23.24 13.41
N ILE A 134 -5.12 23.95 12.30
CA ILE A 134 -4.07 24.98 12.13
C ILE A 134 -4.17 26.03 13.24
N SER A 135 -5.38 26.49 13.55
CA SER A 135 -5.60 27.49 14.60
C SER A 135 -5.23 26.99 16.00
N ALA A 136 -5.26 25.67 16.22
CA ALA A 136 -4.83 25.03 17.46
C ALA A 136 -3.31 24.78 17.53
N VAL A 137 -2.57 24.93 16.42
CA VAL A 137 -1.12 24.78 16.38
C VAL A 137 -0.47 26.10 16.83
N VAL A 138 0.26 26.05 17.94
CA VAL A 138 0.97 27.20 18.50
C VAL A 138 2.47 26.92 18.42
N ASN A 139 3.23 27.82 17.77
CA ASN A 139 4.68 27.68 17.59
C ASN A 139 5.10 26.31 17.03
N GLY A 140 4.33 25.77 16.07
CA GLY A 140 4.60 24.48 15.42
C GLY A 140 4.26 23.24 16.25
N THR A 141 3.61 23.40 17.41
CA THR A 141 3.20 22.31 18.29
C THR A 141 1.68 22.26 18.42
N LEU A 142 1.11 21.05 18.36
CA LEU A 142 -0.28 20.83 18.75
C LEU A 142 -0.33 20.47 20.23
N GLY A 143 -1.22 21.13 20.97
CA GLY A 143 -1.46 20.85 22.39
C GLY A 143 -2.19 19.52 22.65
N PRO A 144 -2.59 19.28 23.92
CA PRO A 144 -3.27 18.05 24.33
C PRO A 144 -4.59 17.78 23.59
N GLN A 145 -4.77 16.53 23.13
CA GLN A 145 -6.01 15.98 22.56
C GLN A 145 -6.75 15.16 23.61
N LEU A 146 -7.36 15.84 24.59
CA LEU A 146 -7.94 15.18 25.78
C LEU A 146 -9.08 14.21 25.48
N GLU A 147 -9.88 14.46 24.44
CA GLU A 147 -10.94 13.55 24.01
C GLU A 147 -10.36 12.26 23.41
N LEU A 148 -9.39 12.40 22.50
CA LEU A 148 -8.72 11.24 21.90
C LEU A 148 -7.93 10.43 22.94
N LYS A 149 -7.32 11.09 23.93
CA LYS A 149 -6.71 10.43 25.09
C LYS A 149 -7.72 9.54 25.82
N LYS A 150 -8.94 10.03 26.09
CA LYS A 150 -9.99 9.25 26.76
C LYS A 150 -10.38 8.05 25.91
N THR A 151 -10.58 8.24 24.61
CA THR A 151 -10.85 7.15 23.66
C THR A 151 -9.78 6.08 23.67
N LEU A 152 -8.51 6.45 23.62
CA LEU A 152 -7.40 5.50 23.67
C LEU A 152 -7.38 4.72 24.99
N LYS A 153 -7.68 5.37 26.12
CA LYS A 153 -7.83 4.69 27.42
C LYS A 153 -9.02 3.72 27.44
N THR A 154 -10.16 4.11 26.87
CA THR A 154 -11.32 3.24 26.74
C THR A 154 -10.99 2.01 25.88
N LEU A 155 -10.35 2.19 24.72
CA LEU A 155 -9.94 1.07 23.88
C LEU A 155 -8.89 0.17 24.54
N ALA A 156 -7.95 0.75 25.30
CA ALA A 156 -6.96 0.00 26.05
C ALA A 156 -7.59 -0.89 27.13
N ALA A 157 -8.66 -0.42 27.78
CA ALA A 157 -9.34 -1.15 28.85
C ALA A 157 -10.38 -2.16 28.32
N ASP A 158 -11.20 -1.73 27.37
CA ASP A 158 -12.42 -2.45 26.96
C ASP A 158 -12.27 -3.17 25.61
N GLY A 159 -11.14 -2.99 24.93
CA GLY A 159 -10.86 -3.56 23.62
C GLY A 159 -11.70 -2.91 22.50
N ASP A 160 -11.86 -3.65 21.40
CA ASP A 160 -12.63 -3.25 20.23
C ASP A 160 -14.15 -3.17 20.50
N LYS A 161 -14.66 -3.89 21.50
CA LYS A 161 -16.08 -3.85 21.89
C LYS A 161 -16.57 -2.46 22.24
N ALA A 162 -15.73 -1.62 22.83
CA ALA A 162 -16.07 -0.22 23.09
C ALA A 162 -16.38 0.58 21.81
N PHE A 163 -15.76 0.18 20.68
CA PHE A 163 -15.94 0.80 19.37
C PHE A 163 -17.19 0.26 18.66
N TYR A 164 -17.37 -1.06 18.60
CA TYR A 164 -18.41 -1.67 17.76
C TYR A 164 -19.74 -1.91 18.47
N ASN A 165 -19.72 -2.07 19.81
CA ASN A 165 -20.88 -2.38 20.66
C ASN A 165 -20.96 -1.49 21.92
N GLY A 166 -20.24 -0.37 21.95
CA GLY A 166 -20.12 0.49 23.14
C GLY A 166 -20.24 1.99 22.86
N SER A 167 -19.87 2.80 23.85
CA SER A 167 -20.10 4.25 23.86
C SER A 167 -19.38 5.01 22.74
N LEU A 168 -18.24 4.50 22.24
CA LEU A 168 -17.55 5.13 21.12
C LEU A 168 -18.35 4.98 19.82
N GLY A 169 -18.92 3.81 19.57
CA GLY A 169 -19.78 3.59 18.41
C GLY A 169 -21.11 4.33 18.50
N GLU A 170 -21.67 4.49 19.70
CA GLU A 170 -22.83 5.37 19.92
C GLU A 170 -22.51 6.82 19.54
N SER A 171 -21.31 7.31 19.84
CA SER A 171 -20.86 8.65 19.41
C SER A 171 -20.75 8.76 17.88
N ILE A 172 -20.29 7.71 17.20
CA ILE A 172 -20.27 7.64 15.72
C ILE A 172 -21.69 7.74 15.16
N VAL A 173 -22.62 6.92 15.65
CA VAL A 173 -24.01 6.94 15.19
C VAL A 173 -24.66 8.30 15.45
N SER A 174 -24.41 8.89 16.62
CA SER A 174 -24.96 10.19 17.01
C SER A 174 -24.47 11.32 16.11
N VAL A 175 -23.16 11.40 15.84
CA VAL A 175 -22.62 12.46 14.95
C VAL A 175 -23.10 12.29 13.52
N LEU A 176 -23.25 11.06 13.01
CA LEU A 176 -23.79 10.83 11.67
C LEU A 176 -25.28 11.23 11.60
N SER A 177 -26.05 10.89 12.64
CA SER A 177 -27.46 11.29 12.73
C SER A 177 -27.63 12.81 12.76
N SER A 178 -26.72 13.56 13.42
CA SER A 178 -26.76 15.02 13.41
C SER A 178 -26.45 15.63 12.03
N HIS A 179 -25.90 14.83 11.11
CA HIS A 179 -25.65 15.18 9.71
C HIS A 179 -26.65 14.52 8.74
N ASN A 180 -27.81 14.10 9.26
CA ASN A 180 -28.90 13.45 8.52
C ASN A 180 -28.50 12.11 7.87
N VAL A 181 -27.54 11.38 8.47
CA VAL A 181 -27.13 10.04 8.05
C VAL A 181 -27.53 9.04 9.14
N VAL A 182 -28.45 8.13 8.80
CA VAL A 182 -29.01 7.19 9.77
C VAL A 182 -28.23 5.89 9.77
N TRP A 183 -27.46 5.67 10.84
CA TRP A 183 -26.86 4.38 11.14
C TRP A 183 -27.58 3.72 12.32
N LYS A 184 -27.55 2.39 12.34
CA LYS A 184 -28.01 1.56 13.46
C LYS A 184 -26.81 0.84 14.04
N MET A 185 -26.49 1.14 15.29
CA MET A 185 -25.35 0.57 16.02
C MET A 185 -25.18 -0.95 15.79
N VAL A 186 -26.23 -1.73 16.08
CA VAL A 186 -26.21 -3.19 15.94
C VAL A 186 -26.02 -3.67 14.50
N LYS A 187 -26.61 -2.98 13.50
CA LYS A 187 -26.64 -3.44 12.11
C LYS A 187 -25.45 -2.96 11.28
N ASP A 188 -24.93 -1.77 11.59
CA ASP A 188 -23.87 -1.15 10.80
C ASP A 188 -22.50 -1.35 11.45
N LEU A 189 -22.37 -1.12 12.76
CA LEU A 189 -21.11 -1.31 13.49
C LEU A 189 -20.99 -2.73 14.06
N GLY A 190 -22.04 -3.23 14.72
CA GLY A 190 -22.02 -4.49 15.46
C GLY A 190 -21.86 -5.74 14.60
N THR A 191 -22.07 -5.65 13.28
CA THR A 191 -21.86 -6.77 12.34
C THR A 191 -20.52 -6.72 11.61
N TYR A 192 -19.70 -5.68 11.83
CA TYR A 192 -18.41 -5.58 11.16
C TYR A 192 -17.48 -6.73 11.54
N GLN A 193 -16.80 -7.30 10.56
CA GLN A 193 -15.84 -8.38 10.77
C GLN A 193 -14.63 -8.21 9.86
N VAL A 194 -13.45 -8.45 10.43
CA VAL A 194 -12.19 -8.63 9.68
C VAL A 194 -12.27 -9.94 8.90
N ARG A 195 -11.88 -9.95 7.62
CA ARG A 195 -11.74 -11.20 6.86
C ARG A 195 -10.29 -11.67 6.88
N LYS A 196 -10.09 -12.97 6.67
CA LYS A 196 -8.77 -13.58 6.56
C LYS A 196 -8.61 -14.27 5.20
N PRO A 197 -8.31 -13.50 4.13
CA PRO A 197 -8.14 -14.09 2.80
C PRO A 197 -6.90 -14.96 2.71
N GLN A 198 -6.89 -15.87 1.74
CA GLN A 198 -5.66 -16.48 1.26
C GLN A 198 -4.95 -15.52 0.32
N HIS A 199 -3.62 -15.49 0.37
CA HIS A 199 -2.82 -14.68 -0.56
C HIS A 199 -2.93 -15.20 -2.00
N ILE A 200 -2.77 -14.29 -2.95
CA ILE A 200 -2.38 -14.60 -4.32
C ILE A 200 -0.93 -15.06 -4.29
N GLU A 201 -0.57 -16.03 -5.14
CA GLU A 201 0.80 -16.50 -5.31
C GLU A 201 1.13 -16.63 -6.80
N LEU A 202 2.22 -16.00 -7.23
CA LEU A 202 2.77 -16.13 -8.59
C LEU A 202 4.31 -16.21 -8.55
N GLY A 203 4.89 -16.93 -9.50
CA GLY A 203 6.35 -17.01 -9.66
C GLY A 203 6.93 -15.83 -10.43
N LEU A 204 8.16 -15.43 -10.05
CA LEU A 204 8.97 -14.40 -10.69
C LEU A 204 10.46 -14.77 -10.56
N ALA A 205 11.14 -15.13 -11.64
CA ALA A 205 12.61 -15.25 -11.66
C ALA A 205 13.24 -16.05 -10.49
N GLY A 206 12.61 -17.14 -10.05
CA GLY A 206 13.06 -17.98 -8.93
C GLY A 206 12.56 -17.55 -7.54
N PHE A 207 11.72 -16.51 -7.48
CA PHE A 207 10.98 -16.06 -6.30
C PHE A 207 9.50 -16.42 -6.40
N SER A 208 8.87 -16.66 -5.26
CA SER A 208 7.43 -16.61 -5.09
C SER A 208 7.06 -15.20 -4.64
N VAL A 209 6.12 -14.57 -5.35
CA VAL A 209 5.58 -13.26 -5.02
C VAL A 209 4.13 -13.44 -4.61
N TYR A 210 3.81 -12.90 -3.45
CA TYR A 210 2.51 -12.99 -2.85
C TYR A 210 1.88 -11.61 -2.69
N GLY A 211 0.58 -11.55 -2.95
CA GLY A 211 -0.20 -10.32 -2.84
C GLY A 211 -1.52 -10.56 -2.11
N PHE A 212 -2.10 -9.49 -1.60
CA PHE A 212 -3.49 -9.53 -1.17
C PHE A 212 -4.42 -9.75 -2.37
N PRO A 213 -5.51 -10.54 -2.23
CA PRO A 213 -6.59 -10.53 -3.19
C PRO A 213 -7.46 -9.27 -3.05
N THR A 214 -8.38 -9.10 -4.00
CA THR A 214 -9.45 -8.09 -3.95
C THR A 214 -10.21 -8.13 -2.60
N PRO A 215 -10.65 -7.00 -2.01
CA PRO A 215 -10.72 -5.65 -2.58
C PRO A 215 -9.39 -4.87 -2.61
N PHE A 216 -8.29 -5.43 -2.09
CA PHE A 216 -6.97 -4.79 -2.10
C PHE A 216 -6.21 -5.03 -3.41
N ILE A 217 -6.74 -4.47 -4.48
CA ILE A 217 -6.30 -4.71 -5.87
C ILE A 217 -4.84 -4.32 -6.16
N GLY A 218 -4.17 -3.59 -5.27
CA GLY A 218 -2.72 -3.38 -5.36
C GLY A 218 -1.94 -4.70 -5.40
N GLY A 219 -2.37 -5.68 -4.62
CA GLY A 219 -1.77 -7.02 -4.57
C GLY A 219 -1.88 -7.73 -5.91
N THR A 220 -3.11 -7.80 -6.44
CA THR A 220 -3.42 -8.37 -7.76
C THR A 220 -2.69 -7.67 -8.91
N LEU A 221 -2.59 -6.33 -8.86
CA LEU A 221 -1.89 -5.54 -9.86
C LEU A 221 -0.39 -5.87 -9.89
N THR A 222 0.31 -5.67 -8.77
CA THR A 222 1.78 -5.81 -8.73
C THR A 222 2.21 -7.26 -8.98
N THR A 223 1.52 -8.24 -8.41
CA THR A 223 1.82 -9.67 -8.65
C THR A 223 1.62 -10.04 -10.13
N SER A 224 0.53 -9.60 -10.75
CA SER A 224 0.26 -9.84 -12.18
C SER A 224 1.29 -9.15 -13.08
N VAL A 225 1.62 -7.88 -12.82
CA VAL A 225 2.62 -7.12 -13.59
C VAL A 225 3.97 -7.81 -13.55
N LEU A 226 4.44 -8.20 -12.36
CA LEU A 226 5.73 -8.88 -12.21
C LEU A 226 5.76 -10.24 -12.89
N ALA A 227 4.73 -11.06 -12.70
CA ALA A 227 4.66 -12.38 -13.34
C ALA A 227 4.53 -12.30 -14.87
N ASN A 228 3.86 -11.27 -15.39
CA ASN A 228 3.77 -11.00 -16.82
C ASN A 228 5.10 -10.49 -17.38
N LEU A 229 5.83 -9.68 -16.62
CA LEU A 229 7.17 -9.24 -17.00
C LEU A 229 8.13 -10.43 -17.10
N ASP A 230 8.05 -11.38 -16.15
CA ASP A 230 8.85 -12.61 -16.19
C ASP A 230 8.55 -13.44 -17.45
N LEU A 231 7.26 -13.65 -17.75
CA LEU A 231 6.80 -14.31 -18.98
C LEU A 231 7.34 -13.62 -20.24
N LEU A 232 7.29 -12.29 -20.29
CA LEU A 232 7.80 -11.50 -21.40
C LEU A 232 9.31 -11.65 -21.56
N ASN A 233 10.05 -11.55 -20.47
CA ASN A 233 11.51 -11.67 -20.47
C ASN A 233 11.95 -13.10 -20.79
N HIS A 234 11.14 -14.10 -20.50
CA HIS A 234 11.39 -15.47 -20.96
C HIS A 234 11.18 -15.62 -22.47
N GLN A 235 10.09 -15.07 -23.02
CA GLN A 235 9.79 -15.14 -24.46
C GLN A 235 10.75 -14.29 -25.32
N ARG A 236 11.14 -13.13 -24.79
CA ARG A 236 12.00 -12.13 -25.46
C ARG A 236 13.07 -11.65 -24.48
N PRO A 237 14.14 -12.43 -24.29
CA PRO A 237 15.18 -12.15 -23.32
C PRO A 237 15.85 -10.80 -23.52
N LEU A 238 16.05 -10.08 -22.41
CA LEU A 238 16.90 -8.91 -22.35
C LEU A 238 18.35 -9.32 -22.05
N ASN A 239 19.29 -8.52 -22.51
CA ASN A 239 20.71 -8.74 -22.27
C ASN A 239 21.08 -8.26 -20.85
N ALA A 240 21.26 -9.22 -19.94
CA ALA A 240 21.62 -8.95 -18.54
C ALA A 240 22.88 -8.06 -18.38
N ARG A 241 23.89 -8.23 -19.25
CA ARG A 241 25.12 -7.42 -19.18
C ARG A 241 24.83 -5.96 -19.50
N LYS A 242 24.02 -5.71 -20.52
CA LYS A 242 23.62 -4.36 -20.95
C LYS A 242 22.77 -3.66 -19.88
N LEU A 243 21.86 -4.39 -19.23
CA LEU A 243 21.07 -3.87 -18.12
C LEU A 243 21.96 -3.46 -16.94
N VAL A 244 22.90 -4.31 -16.53
CA VAL A 244 23.86 -4.01 -15.44
C VAL A 244 24.76 -2.81 -15.79
N GLN A 245 25.14 -2.67 -17.06
CA GLN A 245 25.94 -1.54 -17.55
C GLN A 245 25.15 -0.23 -17.69
N GLY A 246 23.83 -0.26 -17.47
CA GLY A 246 22.97 0.91 -17.62
C GLY A 246 22.75 1.34 -19.07
N GLU A 247 22.86 0.41 -20.04
CA GLU A 247 22.66 0.74 -21.46
C GLU A 247 21.24 1.23 -21.69
N ALA A 248 21.12 2.46 -22.19
CA ALA A 248 19.83 3.16 -22.24
C ALA A 248 18.77 2.44 -23.07
N LYS A 249 19.17 1.82 -24.18
CA LYS A 249 18.26 1.07 -25.07
C LYS A 249 17.74 -0.22 -24.42
N GLU A 250 18.56 -0.90 -23.63
CA GLU A 250 18.13 -2.15 -22.98
C GLU A 250 17.20 -1.86 -21.80
N LEU A 251 17.56 -0.84 -20.99
CA LEU A 251 16.74 -0.39 -19.87
C LEU A 251 15.43 0.24 -20.33
N SER A 252 15.40 0.95 -21.47
CA SER A 252 14.16 1.51 -21.99
C SER A 252 13.16 0.43 -22.41
N ILE A 253 13.61 -0.71 -22.93
CA ILE A 253 12.72 -1.85 -23.23
C ILE A 253 12.15 -2.43 -21.94
N LEU A 254 12.97 -2.60 -20.88
CA LEU A 254 12.51 -3.07 -19.57
C LEU A 254 11.43 -2.13 -18.99
N TYR A 255 11.69 -0.83 -18.97
CA TYR A 255 10.73 0.14 -18.47
C TYR A 255 9.51 0.27 -19.37
N HIS A 256 9.66 0.19 -20.69
CA HIS A 256 8.53 0.13 -21.62
C HIS A 256 7.61 -1.06 -21.28
N ARG A 257 8.16 -2.27 -21.10
CA ARG A 257 7.38 -3.44 -20.70
C ARG A 257 6.64 -3.23 -19.39
N LEU A 258 7.31 -2.68 -18.36
CA LEU A 258 6.68 -2.34 -17.09
C LEU A 258 5.56 -1.30 -17.26
N ILE A 259 5.76 -0.25 -18.05
CA ILE A 259 4.76 0.78 -18.31
C ILE A 259 3.52 0.15 -18.95
N GLU A 260 3.68 -0.60 -20.04
CA GLU A 260 2.56 -1.20 -20.77
C GLU A 260 1.81 -2.25 -19.93
N LEU A 261 2.54 -3.06 -19.15
CA LEU A 261 1.93 -4.02 -18.24
C LEU A 261 1.15 -3.34 -17.11
N ASN A 262 1.64 -2.22 -16.58
CA ASN A 262 0.90 -1.46 -15.56
C ASN A 262 -0.36 -0.82 -16.15
N LYS A 263 -0.35 -0.35 -17.41
CA LYS A 263 -1.56 0.13 -18.09
C LYS A 263 -2.63 -0.96 -18.21
N LEU A 264 -2.24 -2.12 -18.75
CA LEU A 264 -3.13 -3.28 -18.89
C LEU A 264 -3.63 -3.79 -17.53
N GLY A 265 -2.71 -3.94 -16.57
CA GLY A 265 -3.02 -4.40 -15.23
C GLY A 265 -4.01 -3.48 -14.52
N SER A 266 -3.82 -2.15 -14.63
CA SER A 266 -4.73 -1.16 -14.03
C SER A 266 -6.14 -1.29 -14.59
N ALA A 267 -6.29 -1.47 -15.91
CA ALA A 267 -7.59 -1.69 -16.53
C ALA A 267 -8.23 -3.01 -16.10
N GLN A 268 -7.45 -4.08 -15.98
CA GLN A 268 -7.93 -5.38 -15.56
C GLN A 268 -8.44 -5.37 -14.11
N VAL A 269 -7.65 -4.82 -13.18
CA VAL A 269 -8.04 -4.77 -11.76
C VAL A 269 -9.18 -3.79 -11.48
N SER A 270 -9.38 -2.79 -12.35
CA SER A 270 -10.54 -1.89 -12.29
C SER A 270 -11.88 -2.60 -12.47
N THR A 271 -11.86 -3.83 -13.02
CA THR A 271 -13.07 -4.65 -13.16
C THR A 271 -13.44 -5.42 -11.89
N LEU A 272 -12.59 -5.43 -10.86
CA LEU A 272 -12.84 -6.20 -9.64
C LEU A 272 -13.81 -5.46 -8.68
N GLY A 273 -14.07 -6.08 -7.54
CA GLY A 273 -14.99 -5.57 -6.51
C GLY A 273 -14.81 -6.30 -5.19
N ASP A 274 -15.85 -6.30 -4.35
CA ASP A 274 -15.85 -7.02 -3.07
C ASP A 274 -16.10 -8.52 -3.29
N PRO A 275 -15.15 -9.43 -2.99
CA PRO A 275 -15.37 -10.87 -3.13
C PRO A 275 -16.25 -11.46 -2.01
N TYR A 276 -16.56 -10.68 -0.98
CA TYR A 276 -17.39 -11.08 0.15
C TYR A 276 -18.84 -10.62 0.02
N ASP A 277 -19.19 -9.94 -1.06
CA ASP A 277 -20.58 -9.60 -1.40
C ASP A 277 -21.41 -10.87 -1.60
N SER A 278 -22.65 -10.85 -1.10
CA SER A 278 -23.52 -12.04 -1.15
C SER A 278 -24.03 -12.39 -2.55
N GLU A 279 -24.06 -11.42 -3.48
CA GLU A 279 -24.62 -11.61 -4.82
C GLU A 279 -23.51 -11.77 -5.87
N GLU A 280 -22.50 -10.90 -5.85
CA GLU A 280 -21.46 -10.81 -6.86
C GLU A 280 -20.11 -11.37 -6.42
N GLY A 281 -19.93 -11.65 -5.12
CA GLY A 281 -18.62 -11.98 -4.55
C GLY A 281 -17.93 -13.18 -5.20
N LYS A 282 -18.69 -14.24 -5.51
CA LYS A 282 -18.16 -15.41 -6.24
C LYS A 282 -17.69 -15.05 -7.65
N THR A 283 -18.48 -14.25 -8.37
CA THR A 283 -18.14 -13.78 -9.72
C THR A 283 -16.88 -12.92 -9.71
N VAL A 284 -16.73 -12.06 -8.70
CA VAL A 284 -15.52 -11.24 -8.48
C VAL A 284 -14.29 -12.13 -8.23
N ALA A 285 -14.40 -13.11 -7.33
CA ALA A 285 -13.31 -14.04 -7.04
C ALA A 285 -12.91 -14.89 -8.27
N ASP A 286 -13.88 -15.39 -9.03
CA ASP A 286 -13.64 -16.14 -10.27
C ASP A 286 -12.98 -15.27 -11.34
N ARG A 287 -13.35 -13.97 -11.41
CA ARG A 287 -12.74 -13.00 -12.32
C ARG A 287 -11.28 -12.73 -11.97
N GLU A 288 -10.95 -12.53 -10.69
CA GLU A 288 -9.57 -12.38 -10.23
C GLU A 288 -8.73 -13.62 -10.54
N LYS A 289 -9.26 -14.81 -10.24
CA LYS A 289 -8.60 -16.08 -10.56
C LYS A 289 -8.34 -16.23 -12.07
N ASN A 290 -9.30 -15.83 -12.91
CA ASN A 290 -9.13 -15.86 -14.35
C ASN A 290 -8.04 -14.88 -14.83
N LEU A 291 -8.02 -13.65 -14.29
CA LEU A 291 -6.99 -12.63 -14.58
C LEU A 291 -5.58 -13.18 -14.31
N LEU A 292 -5.40 -13.88 -13.19
CA LEU A 292 -4.11 -14.42 -12.76
C LEU A 292 -3.74 -15.75 -13.46
N SER A 293 -4.69 -16.38 -14.16
CA SER A 293 -4.47 -17.65 -14.86
C SER A 293 -3.36 -17.53 -15.92
N LEU A 294 -2.57 -18.58 -16.10
CA LEU A 294 -1.50 -18.60 -17.10
C LEU A 294 -2.05 -18.33 -18.52
N SER A 295 -3.23 -18.83 -18.85
CA SER A 295 -3.89 -18.59 -20.14
C SER A 295 -4.24 -17.12 -20.37
N ALA A 296 -4.77 -16.42 -19.36
CA ALA A 296 -5.07 -15.00 -19.49
C ALA A 296 -3.80 -14.17 -19.56
N ARG A 297 -2.82 -14.47 -18.70
CA ARG A 297 -1.50 -13.81 -18.70
C ARG A 297 -0.77 -13.95 -20.03
N LYS A 298 -0.80 -15.12 -20.68
CA LYS A 298 -0.26 -15.32 -22.04
C LYS A 298 -0.89 -14.37 -23.07
N LYS A 299 -2.20 -14.18 -23.02
CA LYS A 299 -2.90 -13.21 -23.89
C LYS A 299 -2.50 -11.77 -23.59
N THR A 300 -2.37 -11.41 -22.31
CA THR A 300 -1.93 -10.07 -21.88
C THR A 300 -0.53 -9.75 -22.42
N VAL A 301 0.43 -10.67 -22.29
CA VAL A 301 1.82 -10.43 -22.72
C VAL A 301 1.98 -10.35 -24.25
N GLU A 302 1.10 -11.00 -25.01
CA GLU A 302 1.09 -10.92 -26.48
C GLU A 302 0.77 -9.50 -27.00
N LEU A 303 0.02 -8.70 -26.23
CA LEU A 303 -0.34 -7.33 -26.58
C LEU A 303 0.86 -6.37 -26.49
N VAL A 304 1.78 -6.61 -25.55
CA VAL A 304 2.94 -5.74 -25.31
C VAL A 304 3.99 -5.96 -26.39
N LYS A 305 4.36 -4.93 -27.16
CA LYS A 305 5.36 -5.01 -28.23
C LYS A 305 6.52 -4.05 -27.96
N ASP A 306 7.77 -4.51 -28.03
CA ASP A 306 8.92 -3.71 -27.59
C ASP A 306 9.20 -2.46 -28.46
N ASP A 307 8.58 -2.37 -29.64
CA ASP A 307 8.79 -1.33 -30.64
C ASP A 307 7.65 -0.31 -30.74
N ARG A 308 6.58 -0.46 -29.95
CA ARG A 308 5.44 0.48 -29.94
C ARG A 308 4.65 0.44 -28.64
N VAL A 309 4.04 1.57 -28.29
CA VAL A 309 3.03 1.62 -27.21
C VAL A 309 1.71 0.96 -27.63
N LEU A 310 0.95 0.47 -26.64
CA LEU A 310 -0.43 0.07 -26.79
C LEU A 310 -1.28 1.27 -27.21
N ARG A 311 -2.22 1.03 -28.11
CA ARG A 311 -3.24 2.01 -28.50
C ARG A 311 -4.35 2.01 -27.46
N GLY A 312 -5.06 3.13 -27.32
CA GLY A 312 -6.07 3.31 -26.26
C GLY A 312 -7.12 2.20 -26.16
N THR A 313 -7.55 1.61 -27.27
CA THR A 313 -8.50 0.48 -27.29
C THR A 313 -7.90 -0.85 -26.83
N GLU A 314 -6.58 -1.02 -26.93
CA GLU A 314 -5.85 -2.24 -26.53
C GLU A 314 -5.60 -2.28 -25.01
N CYS A 315 -5.53 -1.12 -24.35
CA CYS A 315 -5.30 -1.00 -22.90
C CYS A 315 -6.51 -1.39 -22.04
N GLY A 316 -7.72 -1.40 -22.60
CA GLY A 316 -8.95 -1.39 -21.81
C GLY A 316 -9.25 -0.02 -21.19
N GLU A 317 -10.27 0.06 -20.33
CA GLU A 317 -10.69 1.30 -19.67
C GLU A 317 -10.41 1.21 -18.17
N PRO A 318 -9.25 1.73 -17.68
CA PRO A 318 -8.98 1.80 -16.25
C PRO A 318 -9.93 2.80 -15.57
N ASP A 319 -10.36 2.48 -14.34
CA ASP A 319 -11.14 3.40 -13.53
C ASP A 319 -10.24 4.58 -13.11
N PRO A 320 -10.56 5.83 -13.53
CA PRO A 320 -9.77 6.99 -13.16
C PRO A 320 -9.65 7.19 -11.64
N LEU A 321 -10.61 6.70 -10.86
CA LEU A 321 -10.60 6.79 -9.41
C LEU A 321 -9.34 6.20 -8.79
N LEU A 322 -8.77 5.14 -9.41
CA LEU A 322 -7.54 4.51 -8.92
C LEU A 322 -6.31 5.43 -8.98
N PHE A 323 -6.35 6.47 -9.82
CA PHE A 323 -5.25 7.41 -10.05
C PHE A 323 -5.40 8.74 -9.29
N VAL A 324 -6.59 9.04 -8.77
CA VAL A 324 -6.93 10.37 -8.21
C VAL A 324 -6.77 10.46 -6.67
N ALA A 325 -6.67 9.33 -5.96
CA ALA A 325 -6.61 9.30 -4.49
C ALA A 325 -5.24 8.98 -3.83
N PRO A 326 -4.06 9.31 -4.41
CA PRO A 326 -2.77 8.80 -3.94
C PRO A 326 -2.34 9.31 -2.55
N GLU A 327 -2.93 10.38 -2.03
CA GLU A 327 -2.49 11.05 -0.79
C GLU A 327 -3.12 10.49 0.50
N THR A 328 -3.97 9.47 0.37
CA THR A 328 -4.88 9.06 1.46
C THR A 328 -4.51 7.74 2.13
N ASN A 329 -3.37 7.17 1.75
CA ASN A 329 -2.86 5.93 2.29
C ASN A 329 -1.43 6.05 2.83
N THR A 330 -1.14 5.20 3.80
CA THR A 330 0.19 5.05 4.38
C THR A 330 0.46 3.59 4.65
N PHE A 331 1.70 3.27 5.04
CA PHE A 331 2.07 1.93 5.40
C PHE A 331 2.94 1.92 6.65
N VAL A 332 2.93 0.77 7.34
CA VAL A 332 3.84 0.46 8.44
C VAL A 332 4.48 -0.88 8.11
N LEU A 333 5.78 -0.98 8.35
CA LEU A 333 6.54 -2.21 8.23
C LEU A 333 7.31 -2.43 9.53
N THR A 334 7.20 -3.62 10.09
CA THR A 334 7.98 -4.02 11.26
C THR A 334 8.57 -5.39 11.01
N VAL A 335 9.80 -5.56 11.47
CA VAL A 335 10.49 -6.85 11.46
C VAL A 335 11.20 -6.96 12.80
N GLU A 336 11.12 -8.14 13.40
CA GLU A 336 11.94 -8.47 14.55
C GLU A 336 12.94 -9.57 14.20
N SER A 337 13.90 -9.82 15.09
CA SER A 337 15.08 -10.61 14.75
C SER A 337 14.78 -12.07 14.38
N ASN A 338 13.66 -12.68 14.81
CA ASN A 338 13.55 -14.14 14.70
C ASN A 338 12.21 -14.77 14.27
N MET A 339 11.05 -14.11 14.38
CA MET A 339 9.76 -14.84 14.20
C MET A 339 8.77 -14.19 13.25
N LEU A 340 8.57 -12.87 13.34
CA LEU A 340 7.51 -12.19 12.61
C LEU A 340 8.02 -11.03 11.73
N ILE A 341 7.54 -10.99 10.50
CA ILE A 341 7.49 -9.76 9.69
C ILE A 341 6.02 -9.32 9.68
N ALA A 342 5.74 -8.07 9.99
CA ALA A 342 4.40 -7.53 9.92
C ALA A 342 4.34 -6.27 9.06
N SER A 343 3.22 -6.10 8.36
CA SER A 343 2.95 -4.91 7.56
C SER A 343 1.51 -4.48 7.69
N ALA A 344 1.28 -3.17 7.56
CA ALA A 344 -0.04 -2.59 7.41
C ALA A 344 -0.05 -1.65 6.20
N ALA A 345 -1.09 -1.72 5.39
CA ALA A 345 -1.47 -0.66 4.44
C ALA A 345 -2.77 -0.02 4.95
N LEU A 346 -2.73 1.28 5.24
CA LEU A 346 -3.72 1.98 6.04
C LEU A 346 -4.28 3.16 5.24
N THR A 347 -5.56 3.47 5.42
CA THR A 347 -6.20 4.57 4.69
C THR A 347 -7.33 5.22 5.49
N LEU A 348 -7.59 6.49 5.17
CA LEU A 348 -8.79 7.23 5.56
C LEU A 348 -9.84 7.29 4.45
N GLY A 349 -9.66 6.61 3.31
CA GLY A 349 -10.57 6.73 2.17
C GLY A 349 -10.28 7.95 1.30
N GLY A 350 -11.16 8.25 0.35
CA GLY A 350 -10.85 9.08 -0.83
C GLY A 350 -10.40 10.54 -0.64
N THR A 351 -10.22 11.03 0.60
CA THR A 351 -9.73 12.38 0.89
C THR A 351 -8.76 12.41 2.07
N THR A 352 -7.80 13.34 2.04
CA THR A 352 -6.91 13.67 3.18
C THR A 352 -7.77 14.11 4.37
N PHE A 353 -7.45 13.62 5.57
CA PHE A 353 -8.30 13.76 6.78
C PHE A 353 -9.68 13.08 6.69
N GLY A 354 -9.88 12.16 5.76
CA GLY A 354 -11.16 11.46 5.58
C GLY A 354 -12.32 12.44 5.34
N SER A 355 -13.44 12.21 6.02
CA SER A 355 -14.62 13.09 5.93
C SER A 355 -14.41 14.47 6.57
N GLY A 356 -13.38 14.65 7.39
CA GLY A 356 -13.21 15.83 8.25
C GLY A 356 -14.17 15.89 9.45
N ILE A 357 -15.02 14.87 9.65
CA ILE A 357 -15.94 14.78 10.78
C ILE A 357 -15.22 14.11 11.95
N VAL A 358 -15.21 14.80 13.09
CA VAL A 358 -14.73 14.27 14.36
C VAL A 358 -15.94 14.01 15.26
N THR A 359 -15.99 12.81 15.84
CA THR A 359 -17.04 12.43 16.79
C THR A 359 -16.88 13.21 18.12
N PRO A 360 -17.95 13.87 18.62
CA PRO A 360 -17.87 14.66 19.85
C PRO A 360 -17.46 13.83 21.07
N ASN A 361 -16.67 14.42 21.98
CA ASN A 361 -16.21 13.82 23.23
C ASN A 361 -15.28 12.60 23.09
N THR A 362 -14.94 12.19 21.87
CA THR A 362 -14.04 11.05 21.63
C THR A 362 -12.82 11.41 20.77
N GLY A 363 -12.89 12.47 19.96
CA GLY A 363 -11.80 12.85 19.06
C GLY A 363 -11.53 11.87 17.91
N ILE A 364 -12.42 10.91 17.63
CA ILE A 364 -12.27 9.99 16.49
C ILE A 364 -12.65 10.72 15.20
N LEU A 365 -11.66 10.93 14.32
CA LEU A 365 -11.82 11.40 12.95
C LEU A 365 -12.33 10.26 12.05
N LEU A 366 -13.37 10.50 11.24
CA LEU A 366 -14.01 9.47 10.41
C LEU A 366 -13.48 9.45 8.97
N ASN A 367 -13.33 8.23 8.41
CA ASN A 367 -12.95 8.02 7.02
C ASN A 367 -13.94 8.61 5.99
N SER A 368 -13.54 8.64 4.73
CA SER A 368 -14.36 8.95 3.56
C SER A 368 -14.33 7.80 2.55
N ALA A 369 -14.31 6.55 3.03
CA ALA A 369 -14.07 5.38 2.17
C ALA A 369 -15.19 5.10 1.16
N GLN A 370 -16.41 5.66 1.30
CA GLN A 370 -17.43 5.55 0.25
C GLN A 370 -16.99 6.21 -1.06
N LEU A 371 -16.10 7.20 -1.01
CA LEU A 371 -15.53 7.84 -2.20
C LEU A 371 -14.64 6.91 -3.02
N LEU A 372 -14.31 5.72 -2.51
CA LEU A 372 -13.55 4.70 -3.24
C LEU A 372 -14.44 3.80 -4.11
N PHE A 373 -15.77 3.93 -4.05
CA PHE A 373 -16.67 3.30 -5.02
C PHE A 373 -16.75 4.12 -6.31
N SER A 374 -16.92 3.43 -7.44
CA SER A 374 -17.01 4.07 -8.74
C SER A 374 -18.32 4.85 -8.86
N SER A 375 -18.25 6.15 -9.15
CA SER A 375 -19.41 7.02 -9.40
C SER A 375 -19.93 6.93 -10.84
N SER A 376 -19.15 6.34 -11.74
CA SER A 376 -19.49 6.10 -13.14
C SER A 376 -18.89 4.76 -13.57
N PRO A 377 -19.40 3.64 -13.01
CA PRO A 377 -18.83 2.33 -13.28
C PRO A 377 -18.96 2.02 -14.78
N THR A 378 -17.88 1.52 -15.37
CA THR A 378 -17.97 0.87 -16.67
C THR A 378 -18.88 -0.36 -16.54
N SER A 379 -19.46 -0.82 -17.65
CA SER A 379 -20.31 -2.03 -17.65
C SER A 379 -19.64 -3.28 -17.06
N SER A 380 -18.31 -3.28 -16.95
CA SER A 380 -17.51 -4.38 -16.40
C SER A 380 -17.05 -4.15 -14.96
N SER A 381 -17.18 -2.96 -14.39
CA SER A 381 -16.75 -2.68 -13.01
C SER A 381 -17.71 -3.27 -11.97
N ALA A 382 -17.17 -3.99 -10.99
CA ALA A 382 -17.92 -4.49 -9.84
C ALA A 382 -17.73 -3.61 -8.59
N ASN A 383 -16.99 -2.50 -8.70
CA ASN A 383 -16.73 -1.58 -7.60
C ASN A 383 -17.88 -0.57 -7.40
N ILE A 384 -19.07 -1.09 -7.12
CA ILE A 384 -20.30 -0.31 -6.95
C ILE A 384 -20.74 -0.37 -5.49
N ALA A 385 -21.11 0.79 -4.94
CA ALA A 385 -21.58 0.90 -3.57
C ALA A 385 -22.88 0.10 -3.37
N ALA A 386 -22.85 -0.87 -2.46
CA ALA A 386 -24.05 -1.55 -1.96
C ALA A 386 -23.89 -1.88 -0.46
N PRO A 387 -24.98 -2.12 0.28
CA PRO A 387 -24.92 -2.36 1.73
C PRO A 387 -23.92 -3.46 2.10
N GLY A 388 -23.02 -3.17 3.04
CA GLY A 388 -22.00 -4.13 3.51
C GLY A 388 -20.81 -4.34 2.56
N ARG A 389 -20.83 -3.82 1.33
CA ARG A 389 -19.71 -3.95 0.38
C ARG A 389 -18.48 -3.17 0.83
N ARG A 390 -17.31 -3.65 0.46
CA ARG A 390 -16.01 -3.00 0.62
C ARG A 390 -15.54 -2.42 -0.71
N PRO A 391 -15.12 -1.15 -0.76
CA PRO A 391 -14.62 -0.56 -2.00
C PRO A 391 -13.21 -1.06 -2.32
N LEU A 392 -12.81 -0.93 -3.59
CA LEU A 392 -11.45 -1.25 -4.00
C LEU A 392 -10.43 -0.32 -3.35
N LEU A 393 -9.33 -0.90 -2.86
CA LEU A 393 -8.17 -0.16 -2.38
C LEU A 393 -6.95 -0.48 -3.24
N PRO A 394 -6.36 0.50 -3.96
CA PRO A 394 -5.23 0.27 -4.85
C PRO A 394 -3.87 0.14 -4.13
N THR A 395 -3.86 -0.26 -2.86
CA THR A 395 -2.64 -0.45 -2.08
C THR A 395 -2.74 -1.70 -1.21
N SER A 396 -1.64 -2.44 -1.12
CA SER A 396 -1.46 -3.54 -0.17
C SER A 396 0.03 -3.85 -0.02
N PRO A 397 0.43 -4.53 1.06
CA PRO A 397 1.77 -5.13 1.12
C PRO A 397 1.94 -6.21 0.05
N ILE A 398 3.19 -6.41 -0.39
CA ILE A 398 3.63 -7.48 -1.28
C ILE A 398 4.71 -8.27 -0.55
N PHE A 399 4.49 -9.57 -0.37
CA PHE A 399 5.50 -10.46 0.18
C PHE A 399 6.25 -11.15 -0.95
N PHE A 400 7.54 -11.41 -0.76
CA PHE A 400 8.28 -12.24 -1.67
C PHE A 400 9.30 -13.11 -0.93
N GLU A 401 9.51 -14.30 -1.46
CA GLU A 401 10.53 -15.21 -0.96
C GLU A 401 11.18 -16.04 -2.06
N THR A 402 12.34 -16.62 -1.76
CA THR A 402 13.00 -17.57 -2.68
C THR A 402 12.20 -18.88 -2.77
N ALA A 403 11.76 -19.26 -3.97
CA ALA A 403 10.86 -20.39 -4.18
C ALA A 403 11.46 -21.76 -3.81
N GLN A 404 12.79 -21.91 -3.87
CA GLN A 404 13.48 -23.20 -3.73
C GLN A 404 14.21 -23.38 -2.39
N GLN A 405 14.15 -22.39 -1.49
CA GLN A 405 14.89 -22.43 -0.24
C GLN A 405 14.01 -22.08 0.95
N LYS A 406 13.73 -23.09 1.79
CA LYS A 406 13.01 -22.94 3.07
C LYS A 406 13.66 -21.94 4.03
N CYS A 407 14.90 -21.51 3.80
CA CYS A 407 15.59 -20.52 4.64
C CYS A 407 16.18 -19.35 3.84
N GLY A 408 15.70 -19.11 2.61
CA GLY A 408 16.22 -18.01 1.79
C GLY A 408 15.58 -16.66 2.11
N HIS A 409 15.70 -15.73 1.16
CA HIS A 409 15.22 -14.35 1.29
C HIS A 409 13.73 -14.29 1.53
N ARG A 410 13.28 -13.44 2.46
CA ARG A 410 11.87 -13.19 2.76
C ARG A 410 11.65 -11.74 3.09
N PHE A 411 10.75 -11.07 2.39
CA PHE A 411 10.58 -9.64 2.53
C PHE A 411 9.15 -9.20 2.29
N LEU A 412 8.72 -8.19 3.04
CA LEU A 412 7.52 -7.41 2.76
C LEU A 412 7.94 -6.06 2.17
N ALA A 413 7.38 -5.72 1.01
CA ALA A 413 7.42 -4.38 0.45
C ALA A 413 6.05 -3.72 0.60
N ALA A 414 6.03 -2.43 0.92
CA ALA A 414 4.81 -1.64 1.03
C ALA A 414 5.06 -0.21 0.52
N SER A 415 3.98 0.49 0.16
CA SER A 415 4.05 1.81 -0.43
C SER A 415 2.88 2.71 -0.03
N SER A 416 3.11 4.03 -0.01
CA SER A 416 2.05 5.04 -0.05
C SER A 416 1.72 5.38 -1.51
N GLY A 417 0.86 6.36 -1.80
CA GLY A 417 0.67 6.85 -3.18
C GLY A 417 -0.35 6.07 -4.02
N GLY A 418 -1.25 5.31 -3.38
CA GLY A 418 -2.27 4.50 -4.05
C GLY A 418 -1.69 3.57 -5.13
N ILE A 419 -2.33 3.54 -6.31
CA ILE A 419 -1.93 2.64 -7.40
C ILE A 419 -0.51 2.91 -7.88
N ARG A 420 -0.04 4.16 -7.85
CA ARG A 420 1.32 4.52 -8.29
C ARG A 420 2.37 3.89 -7.38
N GLY A 421 2.11 3.82 -6.07
CA GLY A 421 2.99 3.11 -5.14
C GLY A 421 3.14 1.63 -5.48
N MET A 422 2.07 0.98 -5.93
CA MET A 422 2.11 -0.41 -6.36
C MET A 422 2.92 -0.61 -7.65
N MET A 423 2.88 0.37 -8.57
CA MET A 423 3.75 0.42 -9.74
C MET A 423 5.22 0.61 -9.32
N ASP A 424 5.49 1.43 -8.30
CA ASP A 424 6.83 1.63 -7.76
C ASP A 424 7.39 0.38 -7.09
N ILE A 425 6.58 -0.36 -6.34
CA ILE A 425 6.98 -1.69 -5.84
C ILE A 425 7.36 -2.58 -7.02
N SER A 426 6.62 -2.57 -8.14
CA SER A 426 6.98 -3.38 -9.31
C SER A 426 8.36 -2.99 -9.89
N GLN A 427 8.71 -1.70 -9.89
CA GLN A 427 10.03 -1.20 -10.34
C GLN A 427 11.15 -1.60 -9.37
N VAL A 428 10.92 -1.45 -8.06
CA VAL A 428 11.86 -1.83 -7.00
C VAL A 428 12.15 -3.34 -7.07
N LEU A 429 11.11 -4.17 -7.13
CA LEU A 429 11.29 -5.62 -7.19
C LEU A 429 11.93 -6.06 -8.52
N THR A 430 11.51 -5.49 -9.65
CA THR A 430 12.11 -5.77 -10.96
C THR A 430 13.61 -5.47 -10.98
N SER A 431 14.01 -4.30 -10.47
CA SER A 431 15.42 -3.93 -10.43
C SER A 431 16.24 -4.81 -9.48
N SER A 432 15.70 -5.11 -8.30
CA SER A 432 16.33 -5.97 -7.31
C SER A 432 16.56 -7.40 -7.84
N PHE A 433 15.58 -7.97 -8.54
CA PHE A 433 15.61 -9.39 -8.93
C PHE A 433 16.20 -9.65 -10.32
N LEU A 434 15.99 -8.74 -11.29
CA LEU A 434 16.27 -9.06 -12.69
C LEU A 434 17.59 -8.49 -13.20
N TYR A 435 18.04 -7.33 -12.70
CA TYR A 435 19.25 -6.71 -13.25
C TYR A 435 20.22 -6.10 -12.24
N LEU A 436 19.86 -5.95 -10.98
CA LEU A 436 20.83 -5.72 -9.91
C LEU A 436 21.33 -6.99 -9.15
N PRO A 437 20.96 -8.26 -9.43
CA PRO A 437 21.38 -9.38 -8.58
C PRO A 437 22.90 -9.67 -8.63
N ASN A 438 23.63 -9.06 -9.58
CA ASN A 438 25.09 -9.17 -9.70
C ASN A 438 25.86 -8.01 -9.05
N VAL A 439 25.17 -7.05 -8.41
CA VAL A 439 25.82 -6.01 -7.60
C VAL A 439 26.38 -6.70 -6.33
N SER A 440 27.70 -6.63 -6.10
CA SER A 440 28.30 -7.34 -4.98
C SER A 440 27.99 -6.65 -3.65
N CYS A 441 27.34 -7.36 -2.74
CA CYS A 441 27.43 -7.03 -1.32
C CYS A 441 28.80 -7.42 -0.78
N LYS A 442 29.50 -6.48 -0.14
CA LYS A 442 30.63 -6.80 0.73
C LYS A 442 30.40 -6.11 2.08
N GLY A 443 30.59 -6.85 3.18
CA GLY A 443 30.64 -6.33 4.55
C GLY A 443 29.55 -6.88 5.47
N GLY A 444 29.94 -7.43 6.62
CA GLY A 444 29.02 -7.92 7.65
C GLY A 444 28.44 -6.77 8.47
N GLY A 445 27.13 -6.79 8.66
CA GLY A 445 26.40 -5.80 9.46
C GLY A 445 26.17 -4.48 8.72
N ASP A 446 24.89 -4.13 8.57
CA ASP A 446 24.38 -2.83 8.17
C ASP A 446 24.68 -2.38 6.73
N GLY A 447 23.67 -2.57 5.86
CA GLY A 447 23.65 -2.24 4.45
C GLY A 447 24.27 -0.89 4.07
N GLN A 448 25.51 -0.93 3.58
CA GLN A 448 26.15 0.21 2.94
C GLN A 448 26.88 -0.14 1.64
N SER A 449 26.89 0.88 0.78
CA SER A 449 27.31 0.93 -0.61
C SER A 449 28.78 0.58 -0.87
N SER A 450 29.02 0.22 -2.13
CA SER A 450 30.23 -0.28 -2.76
C SER A 450 31.55 0.47 -2.47
N ASP A 451 32.61 -0.33 -2.27
CA ASP A 451 33.86 -0.14 -3.02
C ASP A 451 34.56 -1.50 -3.34
N GLN A 452 34.77 -1.72 -4.65
CA GLN A 452 35.66 -2.67 -5.35
C GLN A 452 35.40 -4.21 -5.46
N THR A 453 35.24 -4.61 -6.73
CA THR A 453 35.64 -5.82 -7.52
C THR A 453 35.42 -7.28 -7.07
N VAL A 454 34.56 -7.93 -7.88
CA VAL A 454 34.41 -9.29 -8.46
C VAL A 454 35.33 -10.45 -8.02
N SER A 455 34.72 -11.60 -7.69
CA SER A 455 35.27 -12.93 -8.00
C SER A 455 34.17 -13.89 -8.52
N LYS A 456 34.53 -14.74 -9.49
CA LYS A 456 33.66 -15.57 -10.35
C LYS A 456 33.52 -17.01 -9.82
N LYS A 457 32.27 -17.51 -9.68
CA LYS A 457 31.76 -18.79 -10.24
C LYS A 457 30.30 -19.03 -9.84
N LEU A 458 29.48 -19.44 -10.80
CA LEU A 458 28.02 -19.66 -10.69
C LEU A 458 27.72 -21.19 -10.68
N PRO A 459 26.85 -21.73 -9.80
CA PRO A 459 26.32 -23.11 -9.88
C PRO A 459 25.17 -23.26 -10.90
N SER A 460 24.90 -24.49 -11.38
CA SER A 460 24.06 -24.79 -12.56
C SER A 460 22.57 -24.98 -12.31
N THR A 461 21.80 -24.57 -13.32
CA THR A 461 20.35 -24.59 -13.56
C THR A 461 19.79 -25.97 -13.94
N SER A 462 18.74 -26.46 -13.27
CA SER A 462 17.91 -27.54 -13.86
C SER A 462 16.39 -27.49 -13.60
N GLU A 463 15.85 -26.52 -12.85
CA GLU A 463 14.39 -26.41 -12.64
C GLU A 463 13.83 -24.98 -12.72
N THR A 464 14.55 -24.07 -13.41
CA THR A 464 14.08 -22.70 -13.68
C THR A 464 14.45 -22.28 -15.11
N THR A 465 13.63 -21.44 -15.74
CA THR A 465 13.84 -20.95 -17.12
C THR A 465 14.54 -19.58 -17.19
N ALA A 466 15.01 -19.08 -16.05
CA ALA A 466 15.90 -17.93 -15.97
C ALA A 466 17.35 -18.39 -16.24
N THR A 467 18.05 -17.79 -17.21
CA THR A 467 19.53 -17.80 -17.27
C THR A 467 20.17 -16.87 -16.22
N TYR A 468 19.36 -16.39 -15.28
CA TYR A 468 19.82 -15.71 -14.09
C TYR A 468 20.07 -16.79 -13.04
N ASN A 469 21.27 -16.84 -12.46
CA ASN A 469 21.38 -17.52 -11.17
C ASN A 469 20.46 -16.75 -10.22
N PRO A 470 19.46 -17.42 -9.62
CA PRO A 470 18.73 -16.78 -8.55
C PRO A 470 19.76 -16.31 -7.52
N ALA A 471 19.58 -15.10 -7.00
CA ALA A 471 20.32 -14.62 -5.85
C ALA A 471 19.87 -15.41 -4.63
N VAL A 472 20.12 -16.72 -4.61
CA VAL A 472 19.78 -17.63 -3.50
C VAL A 472 20.81 -17.49 -2.38
N ASP A 473 22.06 -17.12 -2.73
CA ASP A 473 23.14 -16.79 -1.79
C ASP A 473 23.69 -15.36 -1.99
N ALA A 474 23.22 -14.66 -3.03
CA ALA A 474 23.68 -13.31 -3.35
C ALA A 474 22.77 -12.28 -2.67
N CYS A 475 23.36 -11.17 -2.21
CA CYS A 475 22.56 -10.09 -1.69
C CYS A 475 21.49 -9.60 -2.66
N LEU A 476 20.29 -9.37 -2.12
CA LEU A 476 19.28 -8.56 -2.76
C LEU A 476 19.59 -7.07 -2.49
N PRO A 477 19.93 -6.27 -3.51
CA PRO A 477 20.29 -4.86 -3.34
C PRO A 477 19.02 -4.00 -3.23
N LEU A 478 18.13 -4.36 -2.29
CA LEU A 478 16.87 -3.66 -2.07
C LEU A 478 17.08 -2.19 -1.76
N ASN A 479 18.13 -1.85 -1.02
CA ASN A 479 18.42 -0.46 -0.70
C ASN A 479 18.85 0.34 -1.95
N ASP A 480 19.72 -0.23 -2.79
CA ASP A 480 20.11 0.43 -4.06
C ASP A 480 18.90 0.61 -4.97
N SER A 481 18.08 -0.43 -5.07
CA SER A 481 16.83 -0.45 -5.81
C SER A 481 15.83 0.63 -5.35
N LEU A 482 15.65 0.79 -4.04
CA LEU A 482 14.79 1.83 -3.44
C LEU A 482 15.28 3.26 -3.71
N THR A 483 16.56 3.43 -4.07
CA THR A 483 17.14 4.75 -4.40
C THR A 483 17.17 5.06 -5.90
N LEU A 484 16.84 4.08 -6.76
CA LEU A 484 16.77 4.31 -8.20
C LEU A 484 15.69 5.33 -8.53
N LYS A 485 15.97 6.14 -9.55
CA LYS A 485 14.98 7.05 -10.11
C LYS A 485 13.88 6.25 -10.80
N ARG A 486 12.64 6.57 -10.47
CA ARG A 486 11.45 5.87 -10.96
C ARG A 486 10.72 6.66 -12.04
N PHE A 487 9.83 5.96 -12.74
CA PHE A 487 8.78 6.59 -13.51
C PHE A 487 7.44 6.45 -12.80
N SER A 488 6.54 7.40 -13.03
CA SER A 488 5.15 7.37 -12.55
C SER A 488 4.19 7.49 -13.73
N LEU A 489 3.05 6.82 -13.65
CA LEU A 489 1.98 6.96 -14.64
C LEU A 489 0.92 7.94 -14.14
N GLU A 490 0.53 8.85 -15.01
CA GLU A 490 -0.65 9.70 -14.86
C GLU A 490 -1.66 9.34 -15.96
N LEU A 491 -2.92 9.16 -15.58
CA LEU A 491 -4.02 9.00 -16.52
C LEU A 491 -4.66 10.37 -16.78
N SER A 492 -4.47 10.91 -17.97
CA SER A 492 -5.06 12.18 -18.42
C SER A 492 -6.11 11.88 -19.49
N GLY A 493 -7.39 11.94 -19.11
CA GLY A 493 -8.49 11.47 -19.95
C GLY A 493 -8.40 9.95 -20.18
N ARG A 494 -8.05 9.55 -21.41
CA ARG A 494 -7.83 8.13 -21.79
C ARG A 494 -6.36 7.82 -22.13
N GLU A 495 -5.48 8.80 -22.00
CA GLU A 495 -4.07 8.66 -22.34
C GLU A 495 -3.20 8.62 -21.09
N PHE A 496 -2.09 7.90 -21.19
CA PHE A 496 -1.12 7.80 -20.11
C PHE A 496 0.08 8.70 -20.39
N VAL A 497 0.41 9.54 -19.43
CA VAL A 497 1.64 10.32 -19.40
C VAL A 497 2.65 9.62 -18.48
N VAL A 498 3.89 9.49 -18.95
CA VAL A 498 5.00 8.88 -18.21
C VAL A 498 5.84 10.01 -17.62
N HIS A 499 5.78 10.15 -16.30
CA HIS A 499 6.54 11.14 -15.55
C HIS A 499 7.85 10.50 -15.09
N LEU A 500 8.98 11.07 -15.48
CA LEU A 500 10.31 10.64 -15.03
C LEU A 500 10.79 11.55 -13.91
N GLU A 501 11.26 10.96 -12.81
CA GLU A 501 11.75 11.72 -11.66
C GLU A 501 12.96 12.62 -11.99
N PRO A 502 13.20 13.68 -11.19
CA PRO A 502 14.42 14.47 -11.29
C PRO A 502 15.68 13.60 -11.16
N GLY A 503 16.58 13.72 -12.14
CA GLY A 503 17.81 12.94 -12.21
C GLY A 503 17.66 11.59 -12.93
N PHE A 504 16.47 11.26 -13.45
CA PHE A 504 16.31 10.10 -14.32
C PHE A 504 17.19 10.22 -15.58
N ASN A 505 17.77 9.10 -16.02
CA ASN A 505 18.70 9.10 -17.15
C ASN A 505 17.98 9.56 -18.43
N ARG A 506 18.42 10.70 -18.98
CA ARG A 506 17.81 11.31 -20.17
C ARG A 506 17.85 10.42 -21.40
N ALA A 507 18.92 9.64 -21.58
CA ALA A 507 19.04 8.74 -22.73
C ALA A 507 17.92 7.68 -22.72
N ILE A 508 17.56 7.17 -21.54
CA ILE A 508 16.45 6.22 -21.39
C ILE A 508 15.12 6.90 -21.76
N GLY A 509 14.89 8.12 -21.27
CA GLY A 509 13.66 8.86 -21.59
C GLY A 509 13.52 9.17 -23.09
N GLU A 510 14.62 9.47 -23.78
CA GLU A 510 14.59 9.64 -25.24
C GLU A 510 14.32 8.32 -25.99
N GLU A 511 14.86 7.19 -25.53
CA GLU A 511 14.50 5.88 -26.09
C GLU A 511 13.02 5.54 -25.85
N LEU A 512 12.45 5.86 -24.68
CA LEU A 512 11.02 5.69 -24.41
C LEU A 512 10.15 6.54 -25.35
N LYS A 513 10.55 7.79 -25.64
CA LYS A 513 9.87 8.64 -26.63
C LYS A 513 9.94 8.04 -28.04
N LYS A 514 11.07 7.45 -28.43
CA LYS A 514 11.21 6.76 -29.73
C LYS A 514 10.25 5.58 -29.88
N ILE A 515 9.96 4.87 -28.78
CA ILE A 515 8.94 3.78 -28.74
C ILE A 515 7.51 4.35 -28.83
N GLY A 516 7.32 5.63 -28.48
CA GLY A 516 6.06 6.35 -28.60
C GLY A 516 5.41 6.77 -27.28
N HIS A 517 6.12 6.67 -26.15
CA HIS A 517 5.59 7.14 -24.86
C HIS A 517 5.53 8.66 -24.79
N ASN A 518 4.46 9.19 -24.20
CA ASN A 518 4.37 10.59 -23.81
C ASN A 518 5.17 10.82 -22.52
N VAL A 519 6.43 11.23 -22.66
CA VAL A 519 7.38 11.35 -21.54
C VAL A 519 7.53 12.81 -21.10
N VAL A 520 7.30 13.06 -19.81
CA VAL A 520 7.53 14.34 -19.14
C VAL A 520 8.57 14.16 -18.05
N TYR A 521 9.53 15.09 -17.95
CA TYR A 521 10.46 15.12 -16.83
C TYR A 521 9.85 15.99 -15.74
N ASP A 522 9.35 15.34 -14.69
CA ASP A 522 8.59 16.02 -13.66
C ASP A 522 9.51 16.50 -12.53
N THR A 523 9.19 17.67 -11.98
CA THR A 523 9.82 18.24 -10.79
C THR A 523 8.91 18.16 -9.56
N SER A 524 7.63 17.82 -9.73
CA SER A 524 6.63 17.78 -8.66
C SER A 524 6.94 16.70 -7.61
N ALA A 525 6.58 16.96 -6.35
CA ALA A 525 6.68 15.98 -5.28
C ALA A 525 5.44 15.08 -5.19
N GLU A 526 4.31 15.51 -5.77
CA GLU A 526 3.01 14.84 -5.63
C GLU A 526 2.93 13.49 -6.37
N LEU A 527 3.75 13.29 -7.39
CA LEU A 527 3.81 12.05 -8.17
C LEU A 527 4.87 11.04 -7.69
N ARG A 528 5.39 11.20 -6.47
CA ARG A 528 6.46 10.34 -5.91
C ARG A 528 5.99 9.56 -4.68
N PRO A 529 5.41 8.37 -4.89
CA PRO A 529 5.11 7.42 -3.81
C PRO A 529 6.34 7.05 -2.99
N LYS A 530 6.14 6.83 -1.69
CA LYS A 530 7.18 6.29 -0.81
C LYS A 530 7.09 4.78 -0.84
N VAL A 531 8.23 4.10 -0.98
CA VAL A 531 8.33 2.63 -0.90
C VAL A 531 9.33 2.27 0.19
N ALA A 532 9.03 1.20 0.92
CA ALA A 532 9.97 0.57 1.83
C ALA A 532 9.84 -0.95 1.76
N ALA A 533 10.89 -1.64 2.20
CA ALA A 533 10.90 -3.08 2.34
C ALA A 533 11.61 -3.49 3.62
N VAL A 534 11.10 -4.50 4.31
CA VAL A 534 11.75 -5.13 5.46
C VAL A 534 11.68 -6.64 5.34
N GLY A 535 12.62 -7.34 5.94
CA GLY A 535 12.63 -8.79 5.89
C GLY A 535 13.87 -9.42 6.48
N TRP A 536 14.09 -10.67 6.08
CA TRP A 536 15.22 -11.48 6.51
C TRP A 536 15.97 -12.05 5.32
N THR A 537 17.27 -12.19 5.55
CA THR A 537 18.09 -13.22 4.90
C THR A 537 18.24 -14.40 5.85
N LEU A 538 19.04 -15.40 5.44
CA LEU A 538 19.40 -16.51 6.31
C LEU A 538 19.95 -16.06 7.67
N TYR A 539 20.72 -14.96 7.72
CA TYR A 539 21.50 -14.56 8.89
C TYR A 539 21.11 -13.20 9.50
N THR A 540 20.39 -12.35 8.79
CA THR A 540 20.19 -10.95 9.20
C THR A 540 18.79 -10.44 8.90
N THR A 541 18.29 -9.54 9.74
CA THR A 541 17.22 -8.62 9.38
C THR A 541 17.75 -7.56 8.42
N ILE A 542 17.01 -7.29 7.35
CA ILE A 542 17.31 -6.21 6.42
C ILE A 542 16.09 -5.31 6.32
N GLY A 543 16.30 -4.01 6.40
CA GLY A 543 15.31 -2.99 6.13
C GLY A 543 15.88 -1.94 5.19
N GLY A 544 15.05 -1.46 4.29
CA GLY A 544 15.35 -0.34 3.41
C GLY A 544 14.12 0.55 3.29
N VAL A 545 14.34 1.86 3.34
CA VAL A 545 13.35 2.86 3.00
C VAL A 545 13.99 3.81 2.00
N GLU A 546 13.19 4.38 1.10
CA GLU A 546 13.68 5.43 0.21
C GLU A 546 14.39 6.54 0.99
N LYS A 547 15.64 6.83 0.63
CA LYS A 547 16.53 7.79 1.33
C LYS A 547 15.88 9.15 1.57
N LYS A 548 15.08 9.63 0.62
CA LYS A 548 14.40 10.92 0.74
C LYS A 548 13.38 10.94 1.89
N THR A 549 12.83 9.78 2.25
CA THR A 549 11.97 9.64 3.43
C THR A 549 12.76 9.84 4.72
N LEU A 550 14.04 9.44 4.78
CA LEU A 550 14.92 9.67 5.94
C LEU A 550 15.27 11.16 6.10
N ASP A 551 15.49 11.85 4.98
CA ASP A 551 15.86 13.27 4.99
C ASP A 551 14.65 14.18 5.34
N ASP A 552 13.43 13.76 5.01
CA ASP A 552 12.19 14.55 5.20
C ASP A 552 11.37 14.15 6.45
N SER A 553 11.74 13.09 7.19
CA SER A 553 11.01 12.65 8.38
C SER A 553 11.92 12.40 9.58
N ALA A 554 11.62 13.09 10.68
CA ALA A 554 12.40 13.04 11.92
C ALA A 554 12.26 11.71 12.71
N TRP A 555 11.70 10.66 12.12
CA TRP A 555 11.15 9.51 12.86
C TRP A 555 11.41 8.13 12.24
N PHE A 556 12.29 8.02 11.24
CA PHE A 556 12.75 6.70 10.77
C PHE A 556 13.94 6.20 11.57
#